data_AF-A3XD61-F1
#
_entry.id   AF-A3XD61-F1
#
_cell.length_a   1.000
_cell.length_b   1.000
_cell.length_c   1.000
_cell.angle_alpha   90.00
_cell.angle_beta   90.00
_cell.angle_gamma   90.00
#
_symmetry.space_group_name_H-M   'P 1'
#
loop_
_entity.id
_entity.type
_entity.pdbx_description
1 polymer ?
#
loop_
_entity_poly.entity_id
_entity_poly.type
_entity_poly.pdbx_seq_one_letter_code
_entity_poly.pdbx_strand_id
1 'polypeptide(L)'
;MTQTPQGQLFINLQPTSYDGEVADIDGIFFNMSDDATVDGLNFHPSVNGLPVTGQAAEANSVNALDTGTTVPENFDGMVQFGRVNDSTDGEVNSANFTLWSDDGLTLDDIDLSSMSLVVTNPEGGQEVLNGGYDPAAAASDSSSYANGGVSDAGLDAWYAANTAPTGTSDAGGENENLGTEEIMALMNQPVEDLPEDCEEDEAVEADCLV
;
A
#
# COMPACT_ATOMS: atom_id res chain seq x y z
N MET A 1 4.33 2.68 -2.76
CA MET A 1 3.97 1.54 -3.63
C MET A 1 2.49 1.29 -3.52
N THR A 2 1.84 0.85 -4.60
CA THR A 2 0.40 0.54 -4.62
C THR A 2 0.15 -0.70 -5.46
N GLN A 3 -0.67 -1.62 -4.96
CA GLN A 3 -1.15 -2.76 -5.74
C GLN A 3 -2.45 -2.37 -6.47
N THR A 4 -2.57 -2.70 -7.74
CA THR A 4 -3.79 -2.49 -8.51
C THR A 4 -4.73 -3.71 -8.40
N PRO A 5 -6.05 -3.56 -8.62
CA PRO A 5 -6.98 -4.68 -8.67
C PRO A 5 -6.65 -5.73 -9.74
N GLN A 6 -5.82 -5.37 -10.73
CA GLN A 6 -5.38 -6.24 -11.81
C GLN A 6 -4.11 -7.04 -11.47
N GLY A 7 -3.64 -6.99 -10.21
CA GLY A 7 -2.42 -7.71 -9.79
C GLY A 7 -1.15 -7.08 -10.34
N GLN A 8 -1.06 -5.74 -10.34
CA GLN A 8 0.15 -5.02 -10.73
C GLN A 8 0.67 -4.22 -9.54
N LEU A 9 1.99 -4.10 -9.43
CA LEU A 9 2.64 -3.27 -8.43
C LEU A 9 3.11 -1.98 -9.09
N PHE A 10 2.56 -0.86 -8.66
CA PHE A 10 3.03 0.47 -9.04
C PHE A 10 4.01 1.00 -7.99
N ILE A 11 5.24 1.28 -8.44
CA ILE A 11 6.32 1.84 -7.63
C ILE A 11 6.49 3.31 -8.00
N ASN A 12 6.53 4.16 -6.98
CA ASN A 12 6.84 5.58 -7.12
C ASN A 12 7.96 5.91 -6.14
N LEU A 13 9.09 6.33 -6.70
CA LEU A 13 10.27 6.81 -6.01
C LEU A 13 10.24 8.33 -6.04
N GLN A 14 10.16 8.94 -4.87
CA GLN A 14 10.17 10.38 -4.73
C GLN A 14 10.94 10.79 -3.45
N PRO A 15 11.60 11.95 -3.45
CA PRO A 15 12.24 12.47 -2.25
C PRO A 15 11.19 12.77 -1.18
N THR A 16 11.51 12.47 0.07
CA THR A 16 10.66 12.81 1.23
C THR A 16 10.94 14.21 1.78
N SER A 17 12.07 14.80 1.38
CA SER A 17 12.47 16.18 1.68
C SER A 17 13.12 16.82 0.46
N TYR A 18 12.92 18.12 0.32
CA TYR A 18 13.57 18.97 -0.70
C TYR A 18 14.56 19.95 -0.07
N ASP A 19 14.83 19.80 1.23
CA ASP A 19 15.82 20.62 1.92
C ASP A 19 17.22 20.08 1.59
N GLY A 20 17.94 20.78 0.70
CA GLY A 20 19.28 20.40 0.25
C GLY A 20 19.32 20.13 -1.25
N GLU A 21 20.40 19.51 -1.72
CA GLU A 21 20.48 19.03 -3.11
C GLU A 21 19.79 17.67 -3.22
N VAL A 22 18.92 17.57 -4.23
CA VAL A 22 18.12 16.36 -4.46
C VAL A 22 19.00 15.35 -5.17
N ALA A 23 19.10 14.14 -4.61
CA ALA A 23 19.89 13.08 -5.22
C ALA A 23 19.33 12.70 -6.60
N ASP A 24 20.24 12.37 -7.52
CA ASP A 24 19.92 11.82 -8.82
C ASP A 24 19.75 10.30 -8.69
N ILE A 25 18.59 9.76 -9.05
CA ILE A 25 18.28 8.34 -8.89
C ILE A 25 18.75 7.59 -10.13
N ASP A 26 19.82 6.81 -10.00
CA ASP A 26 20.41 6.04 -11.10
C ASP A 26 19.75 4.67 -11.26
N GLY A 27 19.32 4.05 -10.15
CA GLY A 27 18.70 2.74 -10.22
C GLY A 27 18.26 2.18 -8.89
N ILE A 28 17.43 1.15 -8.94
CA ILE A 28 16.91 0.42 -7.78
C ILE A 28 17.04 -1.08 -7.99
N PHE A 29 17.38 -1.79 -6.91
CA PHE A 29 17.46 -3.23 -6.82
C PHE A 29 16.47 -3.73 -5.75
N PHE A 30 15.82 -4.84 -6.05
CA PHE A 30 14.78 -5.41 -5.18
C PHE A 30 14.75 -6.93 -5.30
N ASN A 31 14.22 -7.58 -4.27
CA ASN A 31 13.97 -9.02 -4.25
C ASN A 31 12.48 -9.34 -4.33
N MET A 32 12.19 -10.53 -4.81
CA MET A 32 10.89 -11.17 -4.72
C MET A 32 10.89 -12.09 -3.49
N SER A 33 9.72 -12.32 -2.91
CA SER A 33 9.57 -13.26 -1.79
C SER A 33 9.74 -14.72 -2.24
N ASP A 34 9.49 -15.00 -3.53
CA ASP A 34 9.71 -16.29 -4.18
C ASP A 34 10.38 -16.10 -5.54
N ASP A 35 11.59 -16.65 -5.68
CA ASP A 35 12.40 -16.70 -6.90
C ASP A 35 11.61 -17.19 -8.13
N ALA A 36 10.63 -18.09 -7.94
CA ALA A 36 9.82 -18.61 -9.03
C ALA A 36 8.99 -17.52 -9.74
N THR A 37 8.72 -16.41 -9.05
CA THR A 37 7.97 -15.26 -9.58
C THR A 37 8.81 -14.45 -10.59
N VAL A 38 10.13 -14.54 -10.51
CA VAL A 38 11.06 -13.73 -11.32
C VAL A 38 10.96 -14.06 -12.80
N ASP A 39 10.79 -15.34 -13.16
CA ASP A 39 10.67 -15.79 -14.56
C ASP A 39 9.45 -15.20 -15.28
N GLY A 40 8.39 -14.87 -14.54
CA GLY A 40 7.15 -14.28 -15.05
C GLY A 40 7.07 -12.76 -14.88
N LEU A 41 8.15 -12.11 -14.42
CA LEU A 41 8.15 -10.70 -14.08
C LEU A 41 8.27 -9.82 -15.33
N ASN A 42 7.34 -8.89 -15.47
CA ASN A 42 7.30 -7.92 -16.54
C ASN A 42 7.38 -6.49 -16.00
N PHE A 43 7.92 -5.60 -16.81
CA PHE A 43 8.21 -4.21 -16.45
C PHE A 43 7.46 -3.24 -17.37
N HIS A 44 6.98 -2.14 -16.80
CA HIS A 44 6.44 -1.02 -17.56
C HIS A 44 6.89 0.34 -16.97
N PRO A 45 7.35 1.29 -17.78
CA PRO A 45 7.58 1.17 -19.23
C PRO A 45 8.69 0.18 -19.56
N SER A 46 8.74 -0.30 -20.80
CA SER A 46 9.86 -1.10 -21.29
C SER A 46 11.14 -0.27 -21.32
N VAL A 47 12.30 -0.95 -21.38
CA VAL A 47 13.61 -0.31 -21.56
C VAL A 47 13.56 0.84 -22.59
N ASN A 48 14.12 1.98 -22.21
CA ASN A 48 14.15 3.25 -22.95
C ASN A 48 12.80 3.96 -23.10
N GLY A 49 11.78 3.55 -22.36
CA GLY A 49 10.62 4.37 -22.03
C GLY A 49 10.95 5.29 -20.86
N LEU A 50 11.58 6.43 -21.15
CA LEU A 50 12.13 7.34 -20.14
C LEU A 50 11.12 7.65 -19.00
N PRO A 51 11.56 7.69 -17.74
CA PRO A 51 12.97 7.68 -17.31
C PRO A 51 13.59 6.29 -17.18
N VAL A 52 12.89 5.19 -17.51
CA VAL A 52 13.48 3.83 -17.45
C VAL A 52 14.43 3.62 -18.62
N THR A 53 15.70 3.36 -18.34
CA THR A 53 16.76 3.19 -19.35
C THR A 53 17.38 1.79 -19.33
N GLY A 54 17.10 0.99 -18.30
CA GLY A 54 17.57 -0.39 -18.19
C GLY A 54 16.68 -1.19 -17.23
N GLN A 55 16.63 -2.50 -17.42
CA GLN A 55 15.89 -3.41 -16.55
C GLN A 55 16.50 -4.82 -16.63
N ALA A 56 16.52 -5.54 -15.52
CA ALA A 56 16.83 -6.97 -15.51
C ALA A 56 16.02 -7.69 -14.43
N ALA A 57 15.73 -8.95 -14.68
CA ALA A 57 15.12 -9.87 -13.74
C ALA A 57 15.78 -11.24 -13.90
N GLU A 58 16.52 -11.67 -12.88
CA GLU A 58 17.17 -12.97 -12.82
C GLU A 58 17.37 -13.33 -11.34
N ALA A 59 16.73 -14.41 -10.91
CA ALA A 59 16.68 -14.78 -9.49
C ALA A 59 18.09 -14.87 -8.88
N ASN A 60 18.31 -14.11 -7.80
CA ASN A 60 19.54 -14.07 -7.00
C ASN A 60 20.83 -13.80 -7.78
N SER A 61 20.75 -13.08 -8.91
CA SER A 61 21.87 -12.91 -9.86
C SER A 61 22.16 -11.45 -10.22
N VAL A 62 21.19 -10.55 -10.07
CA VAL A 62 21.29 -9.15 -10.51
C VAL A 62 22.00 -8.29 -9.47
N ASN A 63 23.17 -7.74 -9.79
CA ASN A 63 23.92 -6.88 -8.87
C ASN A 63 24.60 -5.67 -9.53
N ALA A 64 24.28 -5.38 -10.79
CA ALA A 64 24.86 -4.28 -11.53
C ALA A 64 23.80 -3.54 -12.35
N LEU A 65 23.99 -2.23 -12.49
CA LEU A 65 23.36 -1.42 -13.53
C LEU A 65 24.03 -1.69 -14.88
N ASP A 66 23.35 -1.38 -15.98
CA ASP A 66 23.90 -1.56 -17.34
C ASP A 66 25.14 -0.68 -17.59
N THR A 67 25.25 0.43 -16.86
CA THR A 67 26.43 1.31 -16.86
C THR A 67 27.63 0.74 -16.09
N GLY A 68 27.46 -0.37 -15.37
CA GLY A 68 28.50 -1.09 -14.65
C GLY A 68 28.62 -0.75 -13.17
N THR A 69 27.78 0.13 -12.62
CA THR A 69 27.72 0.38 -11.17
C THR A 69 27.18 -0.85 -10.46
N THR A 70 27.93 -1.37 -9.48
CA THR A 70 27.57 -2.60 -8.76
C THR A 70 27.11 -2.33 -7.34
N VAL A 71 26.15 -3.13 -6.85
CA VAL A 71 25.76 -3.19 -5.44
C VAL A 71 26.40 -4.42 -4.75
N PRO A 72 26.59 -4.41 -3.41
CA PRO A 72 27.31 -5.48 -2.71
C PRO A 72 26.59 -6.84 -2.68
N GLU A 73 25.27 -6.84 -2.80
CA GLU A 73 24.41 -8.02 -2.71
C GLU A 73 23.83 -8.36 -4.08
N ASN A 74 23.40 -9.62 -4.26
CA ASN A 74 22.63 -10.01 -5.44
C ASN A 74 21.14 -9.84 -5.15
N PHE A 75 20.44 -9.39 -6.17
CA PHE A 75 19.01 -9.17 -6.17
C PHE A 75 18.33 -9.94 -7.29
N ASP A 76 17.01 -10.04 -7.22
CA ASP A 76 16.20 -10.66 -8.26
C ASP A 76 15.91 -9.74 -9.42
N GLY A 77 15.82 -8.43 -9.16
CA GLY A 77 15.49 -7.44 -10.17
C GLY A 77 16.22 -6.12 -9.99
N MET A 78 16.41 -5.43 -11.12
CA MET A 78 16.86 -4.04 -11.14
C MET A 78 16.10 -3.21 -12.16
N VAL A 79 15.99 -1.92 -11.88
CA VAL A 79 15.55 -0.90 -12.84
C VAL A 79 16.56 0.23 -12.81
N GLN A 80 17.09 0.57 -13.98
CA GLN A 80 17.98 1.71 -14.19
C GLN A 80 17.18 2.91 -14.73
N PHE A 81 17.53 4.10 -14.26
CA PHE A 81 16.92 5.34 -14.68
C PHE A 81 17.92 6.30 -15.30
N GLY A 82 17.44 7.13 -16.23
CA GLY A 82 18.20 8.19 -16.86
C GLY A 82 17.35 8.99 -17.84
N ARG A 83 17.94 10.01 -18.46
CA ARG A 83 17.33 10.82 -19.53
C ARG A 83 17.84 10.47 -20.92
N VAL A 84 18.88 9.65 -20.98
CA VAL A 84 19.51 9.15 -22.21
C VAL A 84 19.39 7.64 -22.22
N ASN A 85 19.00 7.08 -23.37
CA ASN A 85 18.84 5.64 -23.52
C ASN A 85 20.10 4.87 -23.09
N ASP A 86 19.88 3.73 -22.45
CA ASP A 86 20.93 2.81 -22.00
C ASP A 86 22.00 3.47 -21.09
N SER A 87 21.62 4.56 -20.40
CA SER A 87 22.52 5.36 -19.54
C SER A 87 21.80 5.83 -18.27
N THR A 88 22.59 6.24 -17.29
CA THR A 88 22.13 6.99 -16.11
C THR A 88 22.29 8.50 -16.29
N ASP A 89 22.65 8.96 -17.50
CA ASP A 89 22.87 10.38 -17.76
C ASP A 89 21.59 11.21 -17.60
N GLY A 90 21.72 12.30 -16.85
CA GLY A 90 20.72 13.35 -16.69
C GLY A 90 19.83 13.14 -15.47
N GLU A 91 19.43 14.25 -14.86
CA GLU A 91 18.84 14.25 -13.52
C GLU A 91 17.42 13.64 -13.47
N VAL A 92 17.29 12.57 -12.68
CA VAL A 92 16.07 11.85 -12.35
C VAL A 92 15.87 11.89 -10.83
N ASN A 93 15.24 12.94 -10.34
CA ASN A 93 14.95 13.07 -8.90
C ASN A 93 13.73 12.26 -8.45
N SER A 94 12.93 11.76 -9.39
CA SER A 94 11.74 10.97 -9.13
C SER A 94 11.49 10.03 -10.30
N ALA A 95 11.13 8.79 -10.01
CA ALA A 95 10.87 7.79 -11.02
C ALA A 95 9.66 6.93 -10.63
N ASN A 96 8.96 6.42 -11.63
CA ASN A 96 7.91 5.44 -11.41
C ASN A 96 7.99 4.35 -12.46
N PHE A 97 7.61 3.16 -12.05
CA PHE A 97 7.52 1.99 -12.91
C PHE A 97 6.49 1.03 -12.32
N THR A 98 6.03 0.11 -13.15
CA THR A 98 5.06 -0.91 -12.80
C THR A 98 5.67 -2.29 -13.03
N LEU A 99 5.48 -3.17 -12.06
CA LEU A 99 5.76 -4.59 -12.19
C LEU A 99 4.46 -5.36 -12.33
N TRP A 100 4.45 -6.41 -13.14
CA TRP A 100 3.30 -7.30 -13.29
C TRP A 100 3.73 -8.69 -13.75
N SER A 101 2.86 -9.67 -13.55
CA SER A 101 3.00 -11.04 -14.04
C SER A 101 1.65 -11.51 -14.59
N ASP A 102 1.63 -12.57 -15.39
CA ASP A 102 0.38 -13.14 -15.91
C ASP A 102 -0.51 -13.75 -14.81
N ASP A 103 0.12 -14.28 -13.75
CA ASP A 103 -0.57 -14.81 -12.57
C ASP A 103 -1.03 -13.70 -11.59
N GLY A 104 -0.57 -12.46 -11.82
CA GLY A 104 -0.79 -11.32 -10.94
C GLY A 104 0.23 -11.26 -9.80
N LEU A 105 0.51 -10.03 -9.35
CA LEU A 105 1.38 -9.73 -8.22
C LEU A 105 0.61 -9.09 -7.07
N THR A 106 1.08 -9.39 -5.86
CA THR A 106 0.65 -8.83 -4.59
C THR A 106 1.80 -8.16 -3.85
N LEU A 107 1.47 -7.38 -2.81
CA LEU A 107 2.50 -6.76 -1.98
C LEU A 107 3.33 -7.80 -1.20
N ASP A 108 2.81 -9.02 -1.01
CA ASP A 108 3.51 -10.09 -0.33
C ASP A 108 4.54 -10.78 -1.24
N ASP A 109 4.42 -10.63 -2.56
CA ASP A 109 5.34 -11.23 -3.54
C ASP A 109 6.64 -10.45 -3.69
N ILE A 110 6.69 -9.20 -3.22
CA ILE A 110 7.89 -8.36 -3.24
C ILE A 110 8.49 -8.26 -1.84
N ASP A 111 9.78 -8.53 -1.72
CA ASP A 111 10.49 -8.35 -0.46
C ASP A 111 10.87 -6.88 -0.29
N LEU A 112 10.06 -6.17 0.48
CA LEU A 112 10.33 -4.77 0.81
C LEU A 112 11.39 -4.63 1.90
N SER A 113 11.76 -5.70 2.62
CA SER A 113 12.68 -5.63 3.75
C SER A 113 14.13 -5.42 3.34
N SER A 114 14.47 -5.78 2.09
CA SER A 114 15.78 -5.58 1.49
C SER A 114 15.67 -4.93 0.11
N MET A 115 16.03 -3.65 0.04
CA MET A 115 16.10 -2.87 -1.20
C MET A 115 17.40 -2.08 -1.24
N SER A 116 17.95 -1.90 -2.43
CA SER A 116 19.12 -1.04 -2.63
C SER A 116 18.83 0.01 -3.69
N LEU A 117 19.13 1.27 -3.39
CA LEU A 117 19.02 2.39 -4.31
C LEU A 117 20.42 2.89 -4.65
N VAL A 118 20.70 3.07 -5.93
CA VAL A 118 21.91 3.72 -6.41
C VAL A 118 21.54 5.16 -6.75
N VAL A 119 22.28 6.10 -6.17
CA VAL A 119 22.10 7.52 -6.43
C VAL A 119 23.42 8.18 -6.79
N THR A 120 23.39 9.14 -7.70
CA THR A 120 24.50 10.04 -7.95
C THR A 120 24.32 11.31 -7.12
N ASN A 121 25.34 11.62 -6.33
CA ASN A 121 25.39 12.86 -5.56
C ASN A 121 25.76 14.04 -6.48
N PRO A 122 25.51 15.28 -6.04
CA PRO A 122 25.80 16.48 -6.83
C PRO A 122 27.29 16.70 -7.13
N GLU A 123 28.18 16.08 -6.37
CA GLU A 123 29.63 16.08 -6.61
C GLU A 123 30.05 15.05 -7.68
N GLY A 124 29.10 14.27 -8.21
CA GLY A 124 29.30 13.25 -9.25
C GLY A 124 29.74 11.88 -8.72
N GLY A 125 29.73 11.68 -7.41
CA GLY A 125 30.00 10.39 -6.76
C GLY A 125 28.74 9.54 -6.65
N GLN A 126 28.86 8.25 -6.94
CA GLN A 126 27.78 7.30 -6.73
C GLN A 126 27.76 6.77 -5.29
N GLU A 127 26.56 6.68 -4.73
CA GLU A 127 26.29 6.14 -3.41
C GLU A 127 25.24 5.03 -3.52
N VAL A 128 25.45 3.96 -2.75
CA VAL A 128 24.49 2.87 -2.61
C VAL A 128 23.80 3.03 -1.27
N LEU A 129 22.49 3.24 -1.31
CA LEU A 129 21.63 3.35 -0.14
C LEU A 129 20.90 2.02 0.04
N ASN A 130 21.30 1.25 1.05
CA ASN A 130 20.59 0.05 1.45
C ASN A 130 19.48 0.43 2.42
N GLY A 131 18.31 -0.15 2.23
CA GLY A 131 17.16 0.08 3.08
C GLY A 131 16.14 -1.02 2.93
N GLY A 132 14.94 -0.73 3.41
CA GLY A 132 13.83 -1.65 3.35
C GLY A 132 12.82 -1.33 4.43
N TYR A 133 11.63 -1.89 4.26
CA TYR A 133 10.51 -1.79 5.15
C TYR A 133 10.12 -3.19 5.59
N ASP A 134 10.29 -3.49 6.88
CA ASP A 134 9.69 -4.67 7.48
C ASP A 134 8.27 -4.30 7.96
N PRO A 135 7.21 -4.80 7.30
CA PRO A 135 5.84 -4.51 7.69
C PRO A 135 5.52 -5.05 9.09
N ALA A 136 6.17 -6.12 9.56
CA ALA A 136 5.94 -6.65 10.91
C ALA A 136 6.55 -5.75 12.00
N ALA A 137 7.74 -5.19 11.73
CA ALA A 137 8.35 -4.18 12.60
C ALA A 137 7.51 -2.89 12.62
N ALA A 138 7.06 -2.41 11.46
CA ALA A 138 6.27 -1.20 11.37
C ALA A 138 4.84 -1.33 11.95
N ALA A 139 4.21 -2.50 11.86
CA ALA A 139 2.97 -2.78 12.56
C ALA A 139 3.15 -2.72 14.09
N SER A 140 4.32 -3.17 14.58
CA SER A 140 4.67 -3.12 16.01
C SER A 140 5.01 -1.70 16.49
N ASP A 141 5.57 -0.86 15.61
CA ASP A 141 5.89 0.56 15.88
C ASP A 141 4.69 1.50 15.68
N SER A 142 3.58 1.00 15.16
CA SER A 142 2.37 1.79 14.98
C SER A 142 1.69 2.02 16.34
N SER A 143 2.10 3.13 16.97
CA SER A 143 1.39 3.77 18.10
C SER A 143 -0.11 4.04 17.82
N SER A 144 -0.59 3.82 16.59
CA SER A 144 -1.99 3.92 16.19
C SER A 144 -2.88 2.76 16.64
N TYR A 145 -2.36 1.57 16.97
CA TYR A 145 -3.19 0.51 17.60
C TYR A 145 -3.33 0.70 19.12
N ALA A 146 -2.61 1.66 19.72
CA ALA A 146 -2.85 2.06 21.11
C ALA A 146 -4.19 2.80 21.30
N ASN A 147 -4.91 3.13 20.23
CA ASN A 147 -6.24 3.75 20.32
C ASN A 147 -7.35 2.89 19.69
N GLY A 148 -7.25 1.56 19.84
CA GLY A 148 -8.39 0.65 19.85
C GLY A 148 -9.16 0.66 21.17
N GLY A 149 -9.10 1.74 21.95
CA GLY A 149 -10.04 1.99 23.04
C GLY A 149 -9.70 1.43 24.43
N VAL A 150 -8.43 1.20 24.78
CA VAL A 150 -8.03 1.07 26.20
C VAL A 150 -6.55 1.40 26.38
N SER A 151 -6.26 2.65 26.77
CA SER A 151 -4.94 3.04 27.27
C SER A 151 -4.84 2.70 28.76
N ASP A 152 -3.87 1.85 29.12
CA ASP A 152 -3.23 1.59 30.43
C ASP A 152 -4.08 1.34 31.70
N ALA A 153 -5.40 1.58 31.67
CA ALA A 153 -6.32 1.26 32.75
C ALA A 153 -6.97 -0.13 32.57
N GLY A 154 -6.70 -0.79 31.45
CA GLY A 154 -7.22 -2.12 31.13
C GLY A 154 -8.73 -2.14 30.80
N LEU A 155 -9.14 -3.22 30.13
CA LEU A 155 -10.53 -3.50 29.75
C LEU A 155 -11.51 -3.40 30.95
N ASP A 156 -11.02 -3.72 32.15
CA ASP A 156 -11.78 -3.67 33.40
C ASP A 156 -12.21 -2.25 33.79
N ALA A 157 -11.38 -1.22 33.55
CA ALA A 157 -11.73 0.17 33.86
C ALA A 157 -12.78 0.72 32.90
N TRP A 158 -12.72 0.33 31.62
CA TRP A 158 -13.73 0.70 30.63
C TRP A 158 -15.06 0.02 30.92
N TYR A 159 -15.04 -1.28 31.26
CA TYR A 159 -16.24 -1.99 31.71
C TYR A 159 -16.83 -1.34 32.96
N ALA A 160 -16.02 -1.05 33.98
CA ALA A 160 -16.50 -0.38 35.19
C ALA A 160 -17.11 1.00 34.91
N ALA A 161 -16.59 1.76 33.94
CA ALA A 161 -17.13 3.07 33.57
C ALA A 161 -18.45 2.99 32.77
N ASN A 162 -18.59 1.97 31.92
CA ASN A 162 -19.68 1.90 30.95
C ASN A 162 -20.73 0.82 31.23
N THR A 163 -20.49 -0.09 32.18
CA THR A 163 -21.46 -1.10 32.63
C THR A 163 -21.77 -0.99 34.11
N ALA A 164 -21.26 0.02 34.82
CA ALA A 164 -21.74 0.31 36.17
C ALA A 164 -23.22 0.70 36.11
N PRO A 165 -24.10 0.04 36.89
CA PRO A 165 -25.50 0.41 36.93
C PRO A 165 -25.59 1.81 37.54
N THR A 166 -26.03 2.78 36.75
CA THR A 166 -26.33 4.11 37.26
C THR A 166 -27.54 4.03 38.18
N GLY A 167 -27.30 4.11 39.50
CA GLY A 167 -28.27 4.66 40.44
C GLY A 167 -28.64 3.77 41.62
N THR A 168 -28.07 4.09 42.79
CA THR A 168 -28.77 3.95 44.07
C THR A 168 -29.36 5.32 44.44
N SER A 169 -30.69 5.37 44.60
CA SER A 169 -31.54 6.33 45.34
C SER A 169 -31.37 7.83 45.02
N ASP A 170 -32.40 8.59 44.63
CA ASP A 170 -33.63 8.78 45.41
C ASP A 170 -34.72 9.53 44.58
N ALA A 171 -35.98 9.24 44.93
CA ALA A 171 -37.21 10.00 44.68
C ALA A 171 -37.74 10.22 43.23
N GLY A 172 -38.67 9.33 42.84
CA GLY A 172 -40.00 9.77 42.38
C GLY A 172 -40.43 9.45 40.94
N GLY A 173 -41.36 8.50 40.79
CA GLY A 173 -42.33 8.47 39.67
C GLY A 173 -42.24 7.28 38.71
N GLU A 174 -43.10 6.30 38.95
CA GLU A 174 -43.70 5.37 37.96
C GLU A 174 -42.76 4.50 37.10
N ASN A 175 -42.50 3.31 37.68
CA ASN A 175 -42.35 2.01 37.03
C ASN A 175 -42.91 1.93 35.60
N GLU A 176 -42.04 1.68 34.61
CA GLU A 176 -42.11 0.49 33.74
C GLU A 176 -40.69 -0.05 33.50
N ASN A 177 -40.36 -1.09 34.26
CA ASN A 177 -39.14 -1.87 34.12
C ASN A 177 -39.24 -2.71 32.83
N LEU A 178 -38.71 -2.19 31.72
CA LEU A 178 -38.56 -2.99 30.50
C LEU A 178 -37.56 -4.10 30.78
N GLY A 179 -38.05 -5.33 30.92
CA GLY A 179 -37.23 -6.49 31.23
C GLY A 179 -36.27 -6.78 30.08
N THR A 180 -35.13 -7.42 30.38
CA THR A 180 -34.12 -7.84 29.37
C THR A 180 -34.71 -8.64 28.21
N GLU A 181 -35.88 -9.27 28.41
CA GLU A 181 -36.66 -9.97 27.40
C GLU A 181 -37.26 -9.03 26.33
N GLU A 182 -37.67 -7.81 26.68
CA GLU A 182 -38.17 -6.81 25.72
C GLU A 182 -37.03 -6.21 24.87
N ILE A 183 -35.84 -6.07 25.46
CA ILE A 183 -34.64 -5.60 24.73
C ILE A 183 -34.17 -6.66 23.72
N MET A 184 -34.21 -7.94 24.09
CA MET A 184 -33.93 -9.04 23.15
C MET A 184 -35.02 -9.20 22.08
N ALA A 185 -36.29 -8.92 22.42
CA ALA A 185 -37.38 -8.94 21.45
C ALA A 185 -37.25 -7.83 20.39
N LEU A 186 -36.68 -6.67 20.75
CA LEU A 186 -36.44 -5.57 19.80
C LEU A 186 -35.34 -5.89 18.78
N MET A 187 -34.31 -6.65 19.18
CA MET A 187 -33.21 -7.05 18.29
C MET A 187 -33.54 -8.24 17.40
N ASN A 188 -34.68 -8.89 17.61
CA ASN A 188 -35.12 -10.06 16.85
C ASN A 188 -36.40 -9.78 16.04
N GLN A 189 -36.74 -8.51 15.82
CA GLN A 189 -37.80 -8.14 14.88
C GLN A 189 -37.31 -8.39 13.45
N PRO A 190 -38.04 -9.14 12.61
CA PRO A 190 -37.75 -9.20 11.19
C PRO A 190 -37.90 -7.80 10.60
N VAL A 191 -36.93 -7.38 9.78
CA VAL A 191 -37.05 -6.16 8.98
C VAL A 191 -38.29 -6.33 8.11
N GLU A 192 -39.27 -5.43 8.21
CA GLU A 192 -40.39 -5.42 7.29
C GLU A 192 -39.85 -5.16 5.87
N ASP A 193 -39.98 -6.15 4.98
CA ASP A 193 -39.73 -5.96 3.55
C ASP A 193 -40.66 -4.85 3.06
N LEU A 194 -40.07 -3.71 2.70
CA LEU A 194 -40.77 -2.67 1.96
C LEU A 194 -41.28 -3.29 0.65
N PRO A 195 -42.56 -3.14 0.28
CA PRO A 195 -43.07 -3.70 -0.97
C PRO A 195 -42.34 -3.06 -2.17
N GLU A 196 -41.87 -3.92 -3.07
CA GLU A 196 -41.51 -3.55 -4.45
C GLU A 196 -42.75 -2.96 -5.14
N ASP A 197 -42.87 -1.63 -5.18
CA ASP A 197 -43.74 -0.98 -6.16
C ASP A 197 -42.96 -0.81 -7.47
N CYS A 198 -43.05 -1.86 -8.28
CA CYS A 198 -42.91 -1.79 -9.72
C CYS A 198 -44.11 -1.00 -10.29
N GLU A 199 -43.99 0.32 -10.44
CA GLU A 199 -44.89 1.05 -11.34
C GLU A 199 -44.20 1.28 -12.70
N GLU A 200 -44.69 0.53 -13.69
CA GLU A 200 -44.50 0.77 -15.11
C GLU A 200 -45.16 2.11 -15.50
N ASP A 201 -44.36 3.13 -15.79
CA ASP A 201 -44.82 4.27 -16.59
C ASP A 201 -44.25 4.15 -18.00
N GLU A 202 -45.01 3.48 -18.86
CA GLU A 202 -44.91 3.64 -20.31
C GLU A 202 -45.28 5.07 -20.74
N ALA A 203 -44.53 5.53 -21.75
CA ALA A 203 -44.83 6.62 -22.68
C ALA A 203 -44.58 8.07 -22.23
N VAL A 204 -43.45 8.64 -22.68
CA VAL A 204 -43.48 9.62 -23.79
C VAL A 204 -42.24 9.44 -24.68
N GLU A 205 -42.50 9.37 -25.97
CA GLU A 205 -41.57 9.15 -27.06
C GLU A 205 -40.60 10.31 -27.35
N ALA A 206 -39.50 9.93 -28.01
CA ALA A 206 -38.77 10.65 -29.06
C ALA A 206 -38.21 12.06 -28.76
N ASP A 207 -36.88 12.19 -28.77
CA ASP A 207 -36.25 12.70 -29.99
C ASP A 207 -34.82 12.19 -30.19
N CYS A 208 -34.58 11.66 -31.38
CA CYS A 208 -33.28 11.29 -31.92
C CYS A 208 -32.72 12.47 -32.74
N LEU A 209 -31.38 12.48 -32.89
CA LEU A 209 -30.59 13.16 -33.94
C LEU A 209 -30.33 14.67 -33.69
N VAL A 210 -29.11 15.19 -33.87
CA VAL A 210 -28.06 14.91 -34.89
C VAL A 210 -26.68 14.90 -34.26
#